data_AF-A0A433U5A9-F1
#
_entry.id   AF-A0A433U5A9-F1
#
_cell.length_a   1.000
_cell.length_b   1.000
_cell.length_c   1.000
_cell.angle_alpha   90.00
_cell.angle_beta   90.00
_cell.angle_gamma   90.00
#
_symmetry.space_group_name_H-M   'P 1'
#
loop_
_entity.id
_entity.type
_entity.pdbx_description
1 polymer ?
#
loop_
_entity_poly.entity_id
_entity_poly.type
_entity_poly.pdbx_seq_one_letter_code
_entity_poly.pdbx_strand_id
1 'polypeptide(L)'
;SGQQGGRSYNGTEKAAYLPASDKGTKVLRLLRVAFLRGLIFCIKDTRAAGRRGDITWSDILHKTSFEENSPYGYPDPFYLNDVTKVLADKGVTEESMTEQERRDSSKIFRKLEICNL
;
A
#
# COMPACT_ATOMS: atom_id res chain seq x y z
N SER A 1 -9.01 -0.63 14.13
CA SER A 1 -8.76 0.65 14.83
C SER A 1 -7.28 0.70 15.19
N GLY A 2 -6.67 1.88 15.15
CA GLY A 2 -5.27 2.08 15.54
C GLY A 2 -5.16 3.08 16.69
N GLN A 3 -4.04 3.09 17.41
CA GLN A 3 -3.78 4.05 18.48
C GLN A 3 -2.45 4.75 18.25
N GLN A 4 -2.42 6.08 18.30
CA GLN A 4 -1.19 6.90 18.26
C GLN A 4 -1.27 7.95 19.37
N GLY A 5 -0.24 8.01 20.23
CA GLY A 5 -0.18 8.97 21.33
C GLY A 5 -1.40 8.93 22.27
N GLY A 6 -1.97 7.74 22.51
CA GLY A 6 -3.14 7.56 23.37
C GLY A 6 -4.50 7.79 22.68
N ARG A 7 -4.54 8.25 21.43
CA ARG A 7 -5.79 8.52 20.68
C ARG A 7 -6.19 7.37 19.77
N SER A 8 -7.48 7.06 19.75
CA SER A 8 -8.07 6.02 18.90
C SER A 8 -8.47 6.59 17.54
N TYR A 9 -8.15 5.86 16.46
CA TYR A 9 -8.54 6.19 15.09
C TYR A 9 -9.44 5.09 14.53
N ASN A 10 -10.50 5.51 13.82
CA ASN A 10 -11.41 4.60 13.14
C ASN A 10 -10.67 3.82 12.05
N GLY A 11 -11.08 2.57 11.83
CA GLY A 11 -10.58 1.80 10.70
C GLY A 11 -10.98 2.47 9.37
N THR A 12 -10.14 2.33 8.37
CA THR A 12 -10.46 2.70 6.99
C THR A 12 -10.09 1.55 6.06
N GLU A 13 -10.76 1.48 4.94
CA GLU A 13 -10.45 0.56 3.85
C GLU A 13 -10.21 1.38 2.59
N LYS A 14 -9.16 1.03 1.85
CA LYS A 14 -8.84 1.66 0.56
C LYS A 14 -8.46 0.58 -0.44
N ALA A 15 -9.05 0.64 -1.63
CA ALA A 15 -8.75 -0.26 -2.73
C ALA A 15 -7.63 0.33 -3.61
N ALA A 16 -6.75 -0.54 -4.10
CA ALA A 16 -5.71 -0.19 -5.07
C ALA A 16 -5.48 -1.36 -6.03
N TYR A 17 -4.98 -1.05 -7.23
CA TYR A 17 -4.95 -1.97 -8.36
C TYR A 17 -3.53 -2.14 -8.91
N LEU A 18 -3.19 -3.38 -9.23
CA LEU A 18 -1.95 -3.78 -9.88
C LEU A 18 -2.27 -4.67 -11.08
N PRO A 19 -1.54 -4.56 -12.19
CA PRO A 19 -1.70 -5.46 -13.32
C PRO A 19 -1.27 -6.89 -12.91
N ALA A 20 -2.06 -7.88 -13.32
CA ALA A 20 -1.77 -9.30 -13.13
C ALA A 20 -0.60 -9.74 -14.03
N SER A 21 0.62 -9.40 -13.62
CA SER A 21 1.87 -9.68 -14.31
C SER A 21 2.94 -10.02 -13.29
N ASP A 22 4.01 -10.70 -13.71
CA ASP A 22 5.10 -11.07 -12.80
C ASP A 22 5.65 -9.87 -12.01
N LYS A 23 5.79 -8.72 -12.69
CA LYS A 23 6.24 -7.49 -12.06
C LYS A 23 5.21 -6.92 -11.08
N GLY A 24 3.93 -6.96 -11.44
CA GLY A 24 2.84 -6.57 -10.54
C GLY A 24 2.78 -7.45 -9.29
N THR A 25 2.96 -8.77 -9.44
CA THR A 25 3.02 -9.73 -8.34
C THR A 25 4.21 -9.48 -7.42
N LYS A 26 5.38 -9.12 -7.97
CA LYS A 26 6.54 -8.71 -7.16
C LYS A 26 6.23 -7.44 -6.35
N VAL A 27 5.69 -6.41 -6.98
CA VAL A 27 5.29 -5.17 -6.30
C VAL A 27 4.25 -5.44 -5.20
N LEU A 28 3.27 -6.31 -5.46
CA LEU A 28 2.28 -6.72 -4.46
C LEU A 28 2.93 -7.32 -3.21
N ARG A 29 3.96 -8.16 -3.37
CA ARG A 29 4.70 -8.74 -2.24
C ARG A 29 5.41 -7.66 -1.42
N LEU A 30 6.08 -6.72 -2.08
CA LEU A 30 6.76 -5.61 -1.41
C LEU A 30 5.76 -4.69 -0.68
N LEU A 31 4.63 -4.35 -1.30
CA LEU A 31 3.59 -3.53 -0.68
C LEU A 31 2.99 -4.19 0.57
N ARG A 32 2.88 -5.53 0.59
CA ARG A 32 2.45 -6.25 1.80
C ARG A 32 3.45 -6.12 2.93
N VAL A 33 4.73 -6.24 2.64
CA VAL A 33 5.78 -6.01 3.64
C VAL A 33 5.76 -4.56 4.12
N ALA A 34 5.63 -3.59 3.21
CA ALA A 34 5.45 -2.20 3.57
C ALA A 34 4.21 -1.98 4.46
N PHE A 35 3.11 -2.71 4.22
CA PHE A 35 1.94 -2.67 5.09
C PHE A 35 2.23 -3.22 6.49
N LEU A 36 2.87 -4.39 6.58
CA LEU A 36 3.27 -5.00 7.86
C LEU A 36 4.23 -4.11 8.66
N ARG A 37 5.08 -3.34 7.96
CA ARG A 37 5.97 -2.34 8.54
C ARG A 37 5.31 -1.00 8.87
N GLY A 38 4.01 -0.83 8.57
CA GLY A 38 3.27 0.41 8.83
C GLY A 38 3.63 1.57 7.90
N LEU A 39 4.18 1.29 6.71
CA LEU A 39 4.67 2.31 5.77
C LEU A 39 3.62 2.73 4.73
N ILE A 40 2.51 2.01 4.58
CA ILE A 40 1.48 2.28 3.55
C ILE A 40 0.59 3.47 3.91
N PHE A 41 0.26 3.61 5.19
CA PHE A 41 -0.64 4.65 5.67
C PHE A 41 0.07 5.56 6.66
N CYS A 42 -0.31 6.84 6.66
CA CYS A 42 0.08 7.78 7.69
C CYS A 42 -1.17 8.50 8.24
N ILE A 43 -1.05 9.01 9.46
CA ILE A 43 -2.06 9.87 10.06
C ILE A 43 -1.67 11.30 9.72
N LYS A 44 -2.53 12.02 8.97
CA LYS A 44 -2.34 13.45 8.73
C LYS A 44 -3.29 14.26 9.61
N ASP A 45 -2.72 15.21 10.33
CA ASP A 45 -3.48 16.22 11.08
C ASP A 45 -3.81 17.40 10.16
N THR A 46 -4.98 17.35 9.53
CA THR A 46 -5.49 18.51 8.78
C THR A 46 -6.04 19.55 9.74
N ARG A 47 -5.21 20.54 10.09
CA ARG A 47 -5.59 21.68 10.97
C ARG A 47 -6.81 22.48 10.49
N ALA A 48 -7.13 22.43 9.19
CA ALA A 48 -8.13 23.32 8.57
C ALA A 48 -9.60 22.87 8.70
N ALA A 49 -9.89 21.60 9.00
CA ALA A 49 -11.27 21.06 8.88
C ALA A 49 -11.90 20.60 10.21
N GLY A 50 -11.24 20.80 11.35
CA GLY A 50 -11.69 20.25 12.65
C GLY A 50 -11.62 18.72 12.75
N ARG A 51 -11.40 18.01 11.63
CA ARG A 51 -11.09 16.59 11.52
C ARG A 51 -9.60 16.40 11.80
N ARG A 52 -9.29 15.93 13.01
CA ARG A 52 -7.93 15.57 13.44
C ARG A 52 -7.83 14.05 13.36
N GLY A 53 -6.86 13.54 12.59
CA GLY A 53 -6.60 12.11 12.54
C GLY A 53 -7.00 11.33 11.29
N ASP A 54 -7.05 11.94 10.11
CA ASP A 54 -7.40 11.19 8.91
C ASP A 54 -6.26 10.24 8.53
N ILE A 55 -6.60 8.94 8.44
CA ILE A 55 -5.71 7.91 7.89
C ILE A 55 -5.69 8.08 6.38
N THR A 56 -4.52 8.41 5.85
CA THR A 56 -4.30 8.64 4.43
C THR A 56 -3.11 7.84 3.91
N TRP A 57 -2.96 7.77 2.59
CA TRP A 57 -1.79 7.18 1.98
C TRP A 57 -0.53 7.94 2.41
N SER A 58 0.56 7.20 2.63
CA SER A 58 1.89 7.79 2.84
C SER A 58 2.46 8.32 1.52
N ASP A 59 3.78 8.28 1.34
CA ASP A 59 4.42 8.70 0.09
C ASP A 59 4.46 7.58 -0.96
N ILE A 60 3.94 6.39 -0.65
CA ILE A 60 3.83 5.28 -1.61
C ILE A 60 2.56 5.50 -2.43
N LEU A 61 2.71 5.95 -3.68
CA LEU A 61 1.58 6.15 -4.58
C LEU A 61 0.89 4.82 -4.89
N HIS A 62 -0.44 4.81 -4.84
CA HIS A 62 -1.28 3.68 -5.22
C HIS A 62 -2.16 4.07 -6.41
N LYS A 63 -2.43 3.12 -7.31
CA LYS A 63 -3.43 3.28 -8.36
C LYS A 63 -4.80 2.92 -7.82
N THR A 64 -5.70 3.88 -7.72
CA THR A 64 -7.01 3.75 -7.06
C THR A 64 -8.19 3.87 -8.02
N SER A 65 -7.95 4.03 -9.32
CA SER A 65 -8.99 4.12 -10.34
C SER A 65 -8.69 3.22 -11.54
N PHE A 66 -9.75 2.79 -12.22
CA PHE A 66 -9.67 2.13 -13.53
C PHE A 66 -10.02 3.08 -14.69
N GLU A 67 -10.39 4.33 -14.39
CA GLU A 67 -10.73 5.30 -15.42
C GLU A 67 -9.48 5.76 -16.16
N GLU A 68 -9.53 5.72 -17.49
CA GLU A 68 -8.39 6.02 -18.38
C GLU A 68 -7.82 7.44 -18.19
N ASN A 69 -8.65 8.39 -17.74
CA ASN A 69 -8.25 9.79 -17.51
C ASN A 69 -8.01 10.13 -16.04
N SER A 70 -7.97 9.13 -15.15
CA SER A 70 -7.66 9.38 -13.75
C SER A 70 -6.15 9.53 -13.56
N PRO A 71 -5.67 10.56 -12.83
CA PRO A 71 -4.25 10.67 -12.47
C PRO A 71 -3.77 9.49 -11.60
N TYR A 72 -4.71 8.78 -10.96
CA TYR A 72 -4.46 7.60 -10.15
C TYR A 72 -4.88 6.29 -10.86
N GLY A 73 -5.08 6.33 -12.18
CA GLY A 73 -5.49 5.20 -13.01
C GLY A 73 -4.41 4.66 -13.94
N TYR A 74 -4.83 3.70 -14.77
CA TYR A 74 -4.04 3.14 -15.86
C TYR A 74 -4.60 3.66 -17.21
N PRO A 75 -3.81 3.69 -18.30
CA PRO A 75 -2.44 3.18 -18.44
C PRO A 75 -1.36 4.08 -17.80
N ASP A 76 -0.40 3.45 -17.14
CA ASP A 76 0.81 4.10 -16.62
C ASP A 76 1.98 3.11 -16.71
N PRO A 77 2.83 3.22 -17.76
CA PRO A 77 3.90 2.27 -17.99
C PRO A 77 5.05 2.37 -16.96
N PHE A 78 5.14 3.49 -16.23
CA PHE A 78 6.24 3.75 -15.30
C PHE A 78 5.89 3.41 -13.85
N TYR A 79 4.60 3.39 -13.51
CA TYR A 79 4.12 3.17 -12.15
C TYR A 79 4.82 2.03 -11.39
N LEU A 80 4.91 0.82 -11.99
CA LEU A 80 5.54 -0.32 -11.31
C LEU A 80 7.03 -0.12 -11.04
N ASN A 81 7.75 0.63 -11.88
CA ASN A 81 9.14 0.98 -11.61
C ASN A 81 9.23 2.02 -10.49
N ASP A 82 8.41 3.05 -10.56
CA ASP A 82 8.47 4.17 -9.63
C ASP A 82 8.08 3.76 -8.22
N VAL A 83 6.99 2.99 -8.07
CA VAL A 83 6.59 2.45 -6.76
C VAL A 83 7.66 1.51 -6.19
N THR A 84 8.34 0.74 -7.03
CA THR A 84 9.45 -0.14 -6.60
C THR A 84 10.62 0.68 -6.05
N LYS A 85 10.98 1.79 -6.71
CA LYS A 85 12.02 2.70 -6.23
C LYS A 85 11.64 3.33 -4.89
N VAL A 86 10.42 3.85 -4.78
CA VAL A 86 9.92 4.44 -3.53
C VAL A 86 9.92 3.41 -2.38
N LEU A 87 9.57 2.16 -2.67
CA LEU A 87 9.64 1.07 -1.69
C LEU A 87 11.08 0.79 -1.27
N ALA A 88 12.02 0.73 -2.22
CA ALA A 88 13.43 0.53 -1.96
C ALA A 88 14.02 1.67 -1.12
N ASP A 89 13.69 2.93 -1.43
CA ASP A 89 14.11 4.11 -0.67
C ASP A 89 13.58 4.09 0.78
N LYS A 90 12.42 3.44 0.99
CA LYS A 90 11.84 3.17 2.32
C LYS A 90 12.38 1.88 2.96
N GLY A 91 13.41 1.26 2.38
CA GLY A 91 14.06 0.06 2.89
C GLY A 91 13.28 -1.24 2.66
N VAL A 92 12.32 -1.26 1.73
CA VAL A 92 11.52 -2.44 1.38
C VAL A 92 11.98 -3.00 0.03
N THR A 93 12.86 -3.99 0.07
CA THR A 93 13.37 -4.74 -1.09
C THR A 93 13.20 -6.24 -0.85
N GLU A 94 13.38 -7.09 -1.86
CA GLU A 94 13.26 -8.56 -1.68
C GLU A 94 14.30 -9.11 -0.68
N GLU A 95 15.47 -8.48 -0.62
CA GLU A 95 16.57 -8.80 0.28
C GLU A 95 16.31 -8.33 1.71
N SER A 96 15.61 -7.21 1.88
CA SER A 96 15.33 -6.66 3.22
C SER A 96 14.19 -7.37 3.94
N MET A 97 13.47 -8.28 3.26
CA MET A 97 12.36 -9.04 3.85
C MET A 97 12.87 -10.08 4.86
N THR A 98 12.34 -10.04 6.08
CA THR A 98 12.57 -11.09 7.06
C THR A 98 11.82 -12.37 6.67
N GLU A 99 12.30 -13.51 7.17
CA GLU A 99 11.64 -14.80 6.95
C GLU A 99 10.21 -14.82 7.54
N GLN A 100 9.99 -14.11 8.64
CA GLN A 100 8.67 -13.96 9.23
C GLN A 100 7.73 -13.15 8.32
N GLU A 101 8.19 -12.02 7.78
CA GLU A 101 7.40 -11.22 6.83
C GLU A 101 7.10 -11.98 5.53
N ARG A 102 8.02 -12.83 5.05
CA ARG A 102 7.78 -13.72 3.91
C ARG A 102 6.66 -14.72 4.20
N ARG A 103 6.67 -15.33 5.39
CA ARG A 103 5.62 -16.26 5.84
C ARG A 103 4.28 -15.55 6.01
N ASP A 104 4.26 -14.40 6.67
CA ASP A 104 3.02 -13.67 6.95
C ASP A 104 2.41 -13.08 5.68
N SER A 105 3.25 -12.55 4.78
CA SER A 105 2.81 -12.14 3.44
C SER A 105 2.18 -13.31 2.67
N SER A 106 2.73 -14.52 2.81
CA SER A 106 2.22 -15.76 2.21
C SER A 106 0.91 -16.25 2.85
N LYS A 107 0.70 -16.05 4.16
CA LYS A 107 -0.56 -16.39 4.84
C LYS A 107 -1.69 -15.43 4.47
N ILE A 108 -1.38 -14.14 4.30
CA ILE A 108 -2.33 -13.14 3.80
C ILE A 108 -2.85 -13.52 2.40
N PHE A 109 -2.06 -14.21 1.57
CA PHE A 109 -2.51 -14.73 0.27
C PHE A 109 -3.60 -15.80 0.35
N ARG A 110 -3.73 -16.57 1.45
CA ARG A 110 -4.79 -17.59 1.55
C ARG A 110 -6.18 -17.01 1.85
N LYS A 111 -6.27 -15.75 2.29
CA LYS A 111 -7.55 -15.10 2.66
C LYS A 111 -8.08 -14.12 1.60
N LEU A 112 -7.29 -13.84 0.57
CA LEU A 112 -7.67 -13.00 -0.56
C LEU A 112 -7.41 -13.80 -1.83
N GLU A 113 -8.31 -14.73 -2.14
CA GLU A 113 -8.47 -15.15 -3.53
C GLU A 113 -8.75 -13.88 -4.33
N ILE A 114 -7.78 -13.57 -5.17
CA ILE A 114 -7.84 -12.52 -6.16
C ILE A 114 -9.10 -12.83 -6.97
N CYS A 115 -10.07 -11.91 -6.99
CA CYS A 115 -11.12 -11.93 -7.99
C CYS A 115 -10.39 -11.95 -9.35
N ASN A 116 -10.31 -13.13 -9.96
CA ASN A 116 -10.11 -13.24 -11.39
C ASN A 116 -11.30 -12.51 -12.02
N LEU A 117 -11.03 -11.33 -12.57
CA LEU A 117 -11.87 -10.79 -13.64
C LEU A 117 -11.57 -11.59 -14.91
#